data_AF-A0A5N9AH71-F1
#
_entry.id   AF-A0A5N9AH71-F1
#
_cell.length_a   1.000
_cell.length_b   1.000
_cell.length_c   1.000
_cell.angle_alpha   90.00
_cell.angle_beta   90.00
_cell.angle_gamma   90.00
#
_symmetry.space_group_name_H-M   'P 1'
#
loop_
_entity.id
_entity.type
_entity.pdbx_description
1 polymer ?
#
loop_
_entity_poly.entity_id
_entity_poly.type
_entity_poly.pdbx_seq_one_letter_code
_entity_poly.pdbx_strand_id
1 'polypeptide(L)' 'MSQVVVRDGETFDSLLRRFNKRVQMDGILSEARRRSHFEKPSVQRKRKAAAKKRKSARTTRNTRIMSAGNPRN' A
#
# COMPACT_ATOMS: atom_id res chain seq x y z
N MET A 1 -0.26 5.99 -12.77
CA MET A 1 0.15 5.09 -13.87
C MET A 1 1.55 4.60 -13.54
N SER A 2 1.75 3.29 -13.48
CA SER A 2 3.03 2.69 -13.07
C SER A 2 3.88 2.37 -14.31
N GLN A 3 5.02 3.04 -14.46
CA GLN A 3 6.00 2.77 -15.51
C GLN A 3 7.27 2.20 -14.88
N VAL A 4 7.84 1.16 -15.50
CA VAL A 4 9.16 0.60 -15.14
C VAL A 4 9.97 0.47 -16.41
N VAL A 5 11.16 1.06 -16.42
CA VAL A 5 12.11 0.98 -17.54
C VAL A 5 13.00 -0.25 -17.33
N VAL A 6 13.17 -1.02 -18.40
CA VAL A 6 14.09 -2.17 -18.47
C VAL A 6 15.51 -1.66 -18.25
N ARG A 7 16.29 -2.35 -17.42
CA ARG A 7 17.71 -2.06 -17.23
C ARG A 7 18.55 -3.01 -18.09
N ASP A 8 19.71 -2.56 -18.54
CA ASP A 8 20.64 -3.42 -19.29
C ASP A 8 21.10 -4.60 -18.41
N GLY A 9 21.03 -5.81 -18.98
CA GLY A 9 21.34 -7.07 -18.27
C GLY A 9 20.25 -7.58 -17.31
N GLU A 10 19.06 -6.99 -17.30
CA GLU A 10 17.97 -7.43 -16.43
C GLU A 10 17.18 -8.62 -17.01
N THR A 11 16.88 -9.60 -16.16
CA THR A 11 15.96 -10.70 -16.51
C THR A 11 14.50 -10.27 -16.46
N PHE A 12 13.66 -10.89 -17.30
CA PHE A 12 12.22 -10.62 -17.35
C PHE A 12 11.54 -10.72 -15.98
N ASP A 13 11.89 -11.74 -15.18
CA ASP A 13 11.33 -11.93 -13.84
C ASP A 13 11.66 -10.78 -12.86
N SER A 14 12.88 -10.24 -12.93
CA SER A 14 13.27 -9.08 -12.12
C SER A 14 12.42 -7.87 -12.48
N LEU A 15 12.24 -7.61 -13.79
CA LEU A 15 11.41 -6.52 -14.28
C LEU A 15 9.96 -6.68 -13.82
N LEU A 16 9.38 -7.88 -13.99
CA LEU A 16 8.01 -8.18 -13.57
C LEU A 16 7.82 -7.97 -12.07
N ARG A 17 8.79 -8.40 -11.25
CA ARG A 17 8.77 -8.18 -9.81
C ARG A 17 8.79 -6.69 -9.45
N ARG A 18 9.62 -5.88 -10.12
CA ARG A 18 9.67 -4.42 -9.91
C ARG A 18 8.37 -3.76 -10.35
N PHE A 19 7.82 -4.16 -11.49
CA PHE A 19 6.54 -3.69 -11.98
C PHE A 19 5.40 -4.00 -11.01
N ASN A 20 5.27 -5.25 -10.57
CA ASN A 20 4.26 -5.66 -9.60
C ASN A 20 4.38 -4.86 -8.29
N LYS A 21 5.61 -4.66 -7.80
CA LYS A 21 5.86 -3.82 -6.62
C LYS A 21 5.41 -2.38 -6.87
N ARG A 22 5.69 -1.81 -8.04
CA ARG A 22 5.27 -0.44 -8.39
C ARG A 22 3.76 -0.32 -8.48
N VAL A 23 3.07 -1.26 -9.14
CA VAL A 23 1.59 -1.32 -9.23
C VAL A 23 0.96 -1.38 -7.83
N GLN A 24 1.53 -2.19 -6.94
CA GLN A 24 1.06 -2.30 -5.55
C GLN A 24 1.29 -1.00 -4.75
N MET A 25 2.46 -0.37 -4.90
CA MET A 25 2.78 0.90 -4.25
C MET A 25 1.90 2.05 -4.72
N ASP A 26 1.66 2.12 -6.03
CA ASP A 26 0.79 3.13 -6.64
C ASP A 26 -0.70 2.86 -6.31
N GLY A 27 -1.02 1.70 -5.73
CA GLY A 27 -2.36 1.38 -5.25
C GLY A 27 -3.39 1.22 -6.38
N ILE A 28 -2.96 1.03 -7.62
CA ILE A 28 -3.80 1.03 -8.83
C ILE A 28 -4.95 0.03 -8.70
N LEU A 29 -4.68 -1.18 -8.23
CA LEU A 29 -5.71 -2.22 -8.02
C LEU A 29 -6.71 -1.86 -6.91
N SER A 30 -6.24 -1.18 -5.87
CA SER A 30 -7.12 -0.72 -4.77
C SER A 30 -7.99 0.45 -5.23
N GLU A 31 -7.46 1.32 -6.09
CA GLU A 31 -8.21 2.39 -6.70
C GLU A 31 -9.24 1.87 -7.71
N ALA A 32 -8.87 0.93 -8.58
CA ALA A 32 -9.79 0.30 -9.53
C ALA A 32 -10.98 -0.33 -8.81
N ARG A 33 -10.74 -1.10 -7.74
CA ARG A 33 -11.80 -1.68 -6.90
C ARG A 33 -12.67 -0.63 -6.20
N ARG A 34 -12.09 0.50 -5.81
CA ARG A 34 -12.85 1.61 -5.21
C ARG A 34 -13.75 2.32 -6.22
N ARG A 35 -13.31 2.43 -7.47
CA ARG A 35 -14.01 3.15 -8.55
C ARG A 35 -14.96 2.25 -9.36
N SER A 36 -14.99 0.94 -9.10
CA SER A 36 -15.83 0.00 -9.85
C SER A 36 -17.33 0.26 -9.68
N HIS A 37 -17.74 0.95 -8.61
CA HIS A 37 -19.12 1.31 -8.34
C HIS A 37 -19.19 2.71 -7.73
N PHE A 38 -20.33 3.38 -7.94
CA PHE A 38 -20.60 4.64 -7.25
C PHE A 38 -20.78 4.41 -5.75
N GLU A 39 -20.07 5.19 -4.95
CA GLU A 39 -20.15 5.15 -3.49
C GLU A 39 -20.62 6.51 -2.99
N LYS A 40 -21.70 6.54 -2.21
CA LYS A 40 -22.25 7.78 -1.66
C LYS A 40 -21.17 8.54 -0.85
N PRO A 41 -21.15 9.89 -0.86
CA PRO A 41 -20.12 10.68 -0.17
C PRO A 41 -19.94 10.33 1.31
N SER A 42 -21.03 10.01 2.02
CA SER A 42 -21.00 9.59 3.43
C SER A 42 -20.21 8.28 3.64
N VAL A 43 -20.40 7.29 2.76
CA VAL A 43 -19.69 6.01 2.84
C VAL A 43 -18.20 6.21 2.52
N GLN A 44 -17.89 7.04 1.53
CA GLN A 44 -16.50 7.41 1.23
C GLN A 44 -15.80 8.07 2.44
N ARG A 45 -16.47 9.00 3.13
CA ARG A 45 -15.95 9.65 4.35
C ARG A 45 -15.71 8.64 5.47
N LYS A 46 -16.68 7.75 5.73
CA LYS A 46 -16.55 6.66 6.72
C LYS A 46 -15.37 5.74 6.41
N ARG A 47 -15.21 5.31 5.16
CA ARG A 47 -14.08 4.47 4.73
C ARG A 47 -12.73 5.17 4.90
N LYS A 48 -12.62 6.44 4.50
CA LYS A 48 -11.39 7.24 4.66
C LYS A 48 -11.00 7.38 6.14
N ALA A 49 -11.97 7.66 7.01
CA ALA A 49 -11.73 7.76 8.46
C ALA A 49 -11.25 6.44 9.06
N ALA A 50 -11.90 5.31 8.71
CA ALA A 50 -11.50 3.98 9.15
C ALA A 50 -10.07 3.62 8.69
N ALA A 51 -9.73 3.92 7.43
CA ALA A 51 -8.38 3.69 6.89
C ALA A 51 -7.32 4.51 7.63
N LYS A 52 -7.59 5.79 7.91
CA LYS A 52 -6.69 6.67 8.70
C LYS A 52 -6.47 6.11 10.11
N LYS A 53 -7.55 5.71 10.80
CA LYS A 53 -7.47 5.13 12.15
C LYS A 53 -6.65 3.83 12.19
N ARG A 54 -6.82 2.96 11.20
CA ARG A 54 -6.02 1.73 11.07
C ARG A 54 -4.53 2.04 10.84
N LYS A 55 -4.23 3.02 9.98
CA LYS A 55 -2.86 3.44 9.70
C LYS A 55 -2.18 4.02 10.94
N SER A 56 -2.84 4.94 11.65
CA SER A 56 -2.28 5.54 12.87
C SER A 56 -2.04 4.49 13.95
N ALA A 57 -2.99 3.58 14.19
CA ALA A 57 -2.82 2.50 15.16
C ALA A 57 -1.63 1.58 14.83
N ARG A 58 -1.40 1.29 13.54
CA ARG A 58 -0.23 0.51 13.10
C ARG A 58 1.08 1.27 13.35
N THR A 59 1.14 2.56 13.04
CA THR A 59 2.33 3.39 13.27
C THR A 59 2.66 3.45 14.75
N THR A 60 1.70 3.80 15.61
CA THR A 60 1.90 3.86 17.06
C THR A 60 2.36 2.53 17.63
N ARG A 61 1.77 1.42 17.19
CA ARG A 61 2.21 0.07 17.60
C ARG A 61 3.65 -0.20 17.19
N ASN A 62 4.01 0.12 15.96
CA ASN A 62 5.37 -0.10 15.46
C ASN A 62 6.40 0.74 16.23
N THR A 63 6.10 2.01 16.47
CA THR A 63 6.94 2.90 17.28
C THR A 63 7.12 2.34 18.70
N ARG A 64 6.05 1.85 19.32
CA ARG A 64 6.10 1.25 20.66
C ARG A 64 6.93 -0.05 20.70
N ILE A 65 6.84 -0.89 19.66
CA ILE A 65 7.65 -2.11 19.56
C ILE A 65 9.14 -1.75 19.41
N MET A 66 9.46 -0.73 18.61
CA MET A 66 10.84 -0.29 18.43
C MET A 66 11.43 0.34 19.70
N SER A 67 10.63 1.07 20.48
CA SER A 67 11.09 1.70 21.73
C SER A 67 11.20 0.73 22.91
N ALA A 68 10.44 -0.37 22.92
CA ALA A 68 10.39 -1.31 24.04
C ALA A 68 11.51 -2.36 24.02
N GLY A 69 12.38 -2.37 23.00
CA GLY A 69 13.26 -3.49 22.73
C GLY A 69 12.44 -4.69 22.22
N ASN A 70 12.90 -5.34 21.16
CA ASN A 70 12.19 -6.47 20.57
C ASN A 70 12.07 -7.60 21.62
N PRO A 71 10.87 -7.96 22.12
CA PRO A 71 10.71 -8.98 23.16
C PRO A 71 10.84 -10.40 22.59
N ARG A 72 11.48 -10.56 21.43
CA ARG A 72 11.61 -11.82 20.68
C ARG A 72 13.07 -12.26 20.49
N ASN A 73 13.95 -11.88 21.40
CA ASN A 73 15.27 -12.51 21.55
C ASN A 73 15.46 -12.91 23.01
#